data_AF-A0A351SJG0-F1
#
_entry.id   AF-A0A351SJG0-F1
#
_cell.length_a   1.000
_cell.length_b   1.000
_cell.length_c   1.000
_cell.angle_alpha   90.00
_cell.angle_beta   90.00
_cell.angle_gamma   90.00
#
_symmetry.space_group_name_H-M   'P 1'
#
loop_
_entity.id
_entity.type
_entity.pdbx_description
1 polymer ?
#
loop_
_entity_poly.entity_id
_entity_poly.type
_entity_poly.pdbx_seq_one_letter_code
_entity_poly.pdbx_strand_id
1 'polypeptide(L)'
;FQNYFRLYEKLAGMTGTADTEAYEFQQIYGLEVVAVPTHKQMAREDRADLVFLTAREKFDAVCEDIEDCHKRGQPVLVGTTSIEVSEYI
;
A
#
# COMPACT_ATOMS: atom_id res chain seq x y z
N PHE A 1 -9.90 8.22 18.68
CA PHE A 1 -8.56 7.73 19.10
C PHE A 1 -7.51 8.83 19.26
N GLN A 2 -7.58 9.96 18.55
CA GLN A 2 -6.53 11.00 18.57
C GLN A 2 -6.14 11.51 19.98
N ASN A 3 -7.12 11.80 20.85
CA ASN A 3 -6.81 12.29 22.21
C ASN A 3 -6.24 11.22 23.15
N TYR A 4 -6.48 9.93 22.87
CA TYR A 4 -6.03 8.84 23.74
C TYR A 4 -4.49 8.72 23.74
N PHE A 5 -3.87 8.83 22.56
CA PHE A 5 -2.42 8.73 22.43
C PHE A 5 -1.67 9.94 23.00
N ARG A 6 -2.33 11.09 23.17
CA ARG A 6 -1.75 12.28 23.82
C ARG A 6 -1.60 12.13 25.33
N LEU A 7 -2.22 11.11 25.94
CA LEU A 7 -2.10 10.84 27.38
C LEU A 7 -0.77 10.16 27.74
N TYR A 8 -0.06 9.60 26.77
CA TYR A 8 1.23 8.97 27.01
C TYR A 8 2.30 10.03 27.24
N GLU A 9 3.13 9.84 28.28
CA GLU A 9 4.28 10.70 28.56
C GLU A 9 5.28 10.75 27.40
N LYS A 10 5.39 9.64 26.66
CA LYS A 10 6.19 9.52 25.45
C LYS A 10 5.41 8.80 24.36
N LEU A 11 5.40 9.39 23.16
CA LEU A 11 4.79 8.82 21.98
C LEU A 11 5.82 8.73 20.85
N ALA A 12 5.83 7.60 20.14
CA ALA A 12 6.65 7.37 18.96
C ALA A 12 5.95 6.34 18.05
N GLY A 13 6.32 6.29 16.77
CA GLY A 13 5.74 5.38 15.80
C GLY A 13 6.72 5.01 14.70
N MET A 14 6.41 3.94 13.96
CA MET A 14 7.17 3.48 12.81
C MET A 14 6.22 3.02 11.70
N THR A 15 6.47 3.44 10.47
CA THR A 15 5.76 3.00 9.27
C THR A 15 6.59 3.32 8.03
N GLY A 16 6.31 2.66 6.91
CA GLY A 16 6.98 2.93 5.63
C GLY A 16 6.42 4.12 4.85
N THR A 17 5.29 4.71 5.28
CA THR A 17 4.49 5.65 4.46
C THR A 17 4.07 6.92 5.21
N ALA A 18 4.79 7.34 6.25
CA ALA A 18 4.38 8.51 7.06
C ALA A 18 4.65 9.87 6.41
N ASP A 19 5.50 9.93 5.38
CA ASP A 19 6.00 11.20 4.82
C ASP A 19 4.88 12.10 4.28
N THR A 20 3.87 11.51 3.65
CA THR A 20 2.71 12.26 3.11
C THR A 20 1.87 12.91 4.22
N GLU A 21 1.85 12.31 5.40
CA GLU A 21 1.06 12.76 6.56
C GLU A 21 1.90 13.49 7.60
N ALA A 22 3.16 13.83 7.29
CA ALA A 22 4.10 14.42 8.24
C ALA A 22 3.59 15.69 8.90
N TYR A 23 2.90 16.54 8.13
CA TYR A 23 2.29 17.76 8.65
C TYR A 23 1.19 17.45 9.68
N GLU A 24 0.33 16.47 9.38
CA GLU A 24 -0.74 16.08 10.30
C GLU A 24 -0.19 15.45 11.58
N PHE A 25 0.82 14.57 11.47
CA PHE A 25 1.50 13.99 12.63
C PHE A 25 2.09 15.04 13.55
N GLN A 26 2.72 16.08 13.00
CA GLN A 26 3.27 17.18 13.78
C GLN A 26 2.15 18.00 14.45
N GLN A 27 1.10 18.38 13.72
CA GLN A 27 0.02 19.22 14.25
C GLN A 27 -0.82 18.49 15.32
N ILE A 28 -1.09 17.20 15.13
CA ILE A 28 -1.97 16.44 16.02
C ILE A 28 -1.20 15.80 17.17
N TYR A 29 0.04 15.35 16.96
CA TYR A 29 0.76 14.57 17.97
C TYR A 29 2.11 15.16 18.38
N GLY A 30 2.57 16.25 17.74
CA GLY A 30 3.92 16.76 17.95
C GLY A 30 5.00 15.77 17.50
N LEU A 31 4.67 14.89 16.55
CA LEU A 31 5.57 13.88 16.03
C LEU A 31 6.19 14.33 14.72
N GLU A 32 7.50 14.51 14.72
CA GLU A 32 8.28 14.71 13.50
C GLU A 32 8.39 13.38 12.74
N VAL A 33 8.27 13.44 11.42
CA VAL A 33 8.50 12.30 10.54
C VAL A 33 9.89 12.41 9.94
N VAL A 34 10.66 11.33 10.09
CA VAL A 34 12.01 11.23 9.54
C VAL A 34 12.04 10.08 8.53
N ALA A 35 12.37 10.40 7.27
CA ALA A 35 12.58 9.41 6.24
C ALA A 35 13.94 8.71 6.44
N VAL A 36 13.91 7.52 7.04
CA VAL A 36 15.11 6.70 7.26
C VAL A 36 15.53 6.08 5.92
N PRO A 37 16.81 6.18 5.52
CA PRO A 37 17.27 5.60 4.25
C PRO A 37 17.17 4.07 4.26
N THR A 38 16.93 3.48 3.10
CA THR A 38 16.89 2.03 2.93
C THR A 38 18.30 1.42 3.01
N HIS A 39 18.40 0.21 3.56
CA HIS A 39 19.68 -0.51 3.62
C HIS A 39 20.24 -0.90 2.22
N LYS A 40 19.35 -1.08 1.24
CA LYS A 40 19.69 -1.35 -0.16
C LYS A 40 18.97 -0.38 -1.07
N GLN A 41 19.52 -0.14 -2.26
CA GLN A 41 18.84 0.63 -3.30
C GLN A 41 17.52 -0.04 -3.68
N MET A 42 16.47 0.76 -3.75
CA MET A 42 15.14 0.31 -4.19
C MET A 42 15.20 0.05 -5.70
N ALA A 43 14.83 -1.18 -6.11
CA ALA A 43 14.85 -1.63 -7.51
C ALA A 43 13.50 -2.19 -7.98
N ARG A 44 12.41 -1.91 -7.25
CA ARG A 44 11.04 -2.27 -7.64
C ARG A 44 10.59 -1.37 -8.78
N GLU A 45 10.04 -1.99 -9.82
CA GLU A 45 9.42 -1.28 -10.93
C GLU A 45 7.93 -1.07 -10.65
N ASP A 46 7.56 0.16 -10.27
CA ASP A 46 6.16 0.55 -10.10
C ASP A 46 5.59 0.98 -11.45
N ARG A 47 4.72 0.13 -12.01
CA ARG A 47 4.04 0.39 -13.29
C ARG A 47 2.84 1.32 -13.09
N ALA A 48 2.49 2.08 -14.13
CA ALA A 48 1.32 2.94 -14.12
C ALA A 48 0.01 2.13 -14.08
N ASP A 49 -1.04 2.74 -13.55
CA ASP A 49 -2.37 2.12 -13.47
C ASP A 49 -2.96 1.82 -14.85
N LEU A 50 -3.61 0.67 -14.96
CA LEU A 50 -4.45 0.31 -16.11
C LEU A 50 -5.92 0.54 -15.75
N VAL A 51 -6.58 1.43 -16.50
CA VAL A 51 -7.99 1.80 -16.27
C VAL A 51 -8.86 1.22 -17.39
N PHE A 52 -9.91 0.50 -17.01
CA PHE A 52 -10.84 -0.16 -17.92
C PHE A 52 -12.23 0.46 -17.85
N LEU A 53 -12.99 0.38 -18.94
CA LEU A 53 -14.33 0.93 -19.01
C LEU A 53 -15.31 0.15 -18.11
N THR A 54 -15.15 -1.18 -18.05
CA THR A 54 -16.01 -2.05 -17.25
C THR A 54 -15.23 -2.88 -16.23
N ALA A 55 -15.90 -3.27 -15.15
CA ALA A 55 -15.31 -4.16 -14.15
C ALA A 55 -14.93 -5.53 -14.74
N ARG A 56 -15.73 -6.03 -15.70
CA ARG A 56 -15.46 -7.31 -16.37
C ARG A 56 -14.13 -7.27 -17.13
N GLU A 57 -13.93 -6.28 -17.99
CA GLU A 57 -12.67 -6.13 -18.74
C GLU A 57 -11.46 -6.01 -17.81
N LYS A 58 -11.61 -5.27 -16.69
CA LYS A 58 -10.57 -5.17 -15.67
C LYS A 58 -10.23 -6.55 -15.09
N PHE A 59 -11.23 -7.34 -14.70
CA PHE A 59 -10.98 -8.65 -14.08
C PHE A 59 -10.45 -9.68 -15.08
N ASP A 60 -10.95 -9.67 -16.32
CA ASP A 60 -10.42 -10.50 -17.41
C ASP A 60 -8.92 -10.20 -17.61
N ALA A 61 -8.53 -8.92 -17.68
CA ALA A 61 -7.13 -8.51 -17.81
C ALA A 61 -6.26 -8.88 -16.58
N VAL A 62 -6.81 -8.80 -15.37
CA VAL A 62 -6.13 -9.24 -14.14
C VAL A 62 -5.85 -10.75 -14.17
N CYS A 63 -6.84 -11.56 -14.56
CA CYS A 63 -6.67 -13.01 -14.67
C CYS A 63 -5.63 -13.39 -15.72
N GLU A 64 -5.63 -12.72 -16.88
CA GLU A 64 -4.62 -12.93 -17.92
C GLU A 64 -3.19 -12.64 -17.44
N ASP A 65 -2.98 -11.55 -16.69
CA ASP A 65 -1.65 -11.20 -16.13
C ASP A 65 -1.20 -12.18 -15.04
N ILE A 66 -2.13 -12.66 -14.20
CA ILE A 66 -1.85 -13.68 -13.19
C ILE A 66 -1.44 -15.00 -13.86
N GLU A 67 -2.15 -15.44 -14.90
CA GLU A 67 -1.80 -16.65 -15.64
C GLU A 67 -0.42 -16.54 -16.30
N ASP A 68 -0.12 -15.40 -16.91
CA ASP A 68 1.17 -15.13 -17.55
C ASP A 68 2.32 -15.13 -16.52
N CYS A 69 2.13 -14.48 -15.37
CA CYS A 69 3.07 -14.56 -14.25
C CYS A 69 3.27 -16.01 -13.77
N HIS A 70 2.19 -16.77 -13.61
CA HIS A 70 2.24 -18.17 -13.19
C HIS A 70 3.00 -19.04 -14.20
N LYS A 71 2.73 -18.88 -15.51
CA LYS A 71 3.43 -19.58 -16.61
C LYS A 71 4.95 -19.33 -16.57
N ARG A 72 5.39 -18.15 -16.11
CA ARG A 72 6.81 -17.79 -15.93
C ARG A 72 7.40 -18.16 -14.56
N GLY A 73 6.60 -18.72 -13.65
CA GLY A 73 7.05 -19.04 -12.28
C GLY A 73 7.23 -17.82 -11.37
N GLN A 74 6.65 -16.67 -11.72
CA GLN A 74 6.72 -15.45 -10.94
C GLN A 74 5.68 -15.47 -9.80
N PRO A 75 6.06 -15.21 -8.54
CA PRO A 75 5.09 -15.10 -7.45
C PRO A 75 4.26 -13.82 -7.59
N VAL A 76 2.96 -13.92 -7.27
CA VAL A 76 1.99 -12.83 -7.40
C VAL A 76 1.24 -12.63 -6.08
N LEU A 77 1.02 -11.37 -5.70
CA LEU A 77 0.11 -10.96 -4.64
C LEU A 77 -1.00 -10.10 -5.26
N VAL A 78 -2.25 -10.52 -5.13
CA VAL A 78 -3.41 -9.77 -5.63
C VAL A 78 -4.14 -9.15 -4.44
N GLY A 79 -4.26 -7.82 -4.44
CA GLY A 79 -5.00 -7.08 -3.43
C GLY A 79 -6.39 -6.72 -3.92
N THR A 80 -7.42 -7.06 -3.14
CA THR A 80 -8.81 -6.66 -3.35
C THR A 80 -9.30 -5.78 -2.20
N THR A 81 -10.44 -5.11 -2.38
CA THR A 81 -11.03 -4.22 -1.36
C THR A 81 -12.13 -4.89 -0.54
N SER A 82 -12.60 -6.09 -0.93
CA SER A 82 -13.64 -6.82 -0.22
C SER A 82 -13.48 -8.34 -0.40
N ILE A 83 -14.08 -9.11 0.51
CA ILE A 83 -14.06 -10.58 0.45
C ILE A 83 -14.79 -11.07 -0.80
N GLU A 84 -15.92 -10.46 -1.13
CA GLU A 84 -16.74 -10.83 -2.29
C GLU A 84 -15.96 -10.69 -3.60
N VAL A 85 -15.10 -9.66 -3.71
CA VAL A 85 -14.23 -9.50 -4.88
C VAL A 85 -13.12 -10.55 -4.88
N SER A 86 -12.57 -10.93 -3.73
CA SER A 86 -11.58 -12.01 -3.63
C SER A 86 -12.13 -13.37 -4.02
N GLU A 87 -13.41 -13.63 -3.73
CA GLU A 87 -14.08 -14.89 -4.09
C GLU A 87 -14.56 -14.91 -5.55
N TYR A 88 -14.70 -13.73 -6.17
CA TYR A 88 -15.11 -13.60 -7.56
C TYR A 88 -13.97 -13.83 -8.56
N ILE A 89 -12.76 -13.38 -8.21
CA ILE A 89 -11.52 -13.50 -9.01
C ILE A 89 -10.94 -14.91 -8.85
#